data_AF-A0A7Y4L5D9-F1
#
_entry.id   AF-A0A7Y4L5D9-F1
#
_cell.length_a   1.000
_cell.length_b   1.000
_cell.length_c   1.000
_cell.angle_alpha   90.00
_cell.angle_beta   90.00
_cell.angle_gamma   90.00
#
_symmetry.space_group_name_H-M   'P 1'
#
loop_
_entity.id
_entity.type
_entity.pdbx_description
1 polymer ?
#
loop_
_entity_poly.entity_id
_entity_poly.type
_entity_poly.pdbx_seq_one_letter_code
_entity_poly.pdbx_strand_id
1 'polypeptide(L)'
;MTLLPPDAEPFAAGRDADVYALDDDWVVRRYRDGHPVRDEADFMRHVAQYGYPVPAVREIDGADMVLERLTGPTLADAAIAGDLSPTDLGELHAELHRRLHAIPAPSGAPGLTVVHGDLHPFNVIAAPSGPVVIDWRNAEAGPAEFDVAITAVILAQVALDPQWANLSQLVHEALAVYLANSIDPTPGLAAALDARSNNITLSAAEKALLPAQEALIRALV
;
A
#
# COMPACT_ATOMS: atom_id res chain seq x y z
N MET A 1 -6.45 -5.78 28.54
CA MET A 1 -7.40 -6.91 28.62
C MET A 1 -7.31 -7.54 27.25
N THR A 2 -6.88 -8.79 27.12
CA THR A 2 -6.48 -9.34 25.81
C THR A 2 -7.65 -9.26 24.82
N LEU A 3 -7.42 -8.63 23.65
CA LEU A 3 -8.46 -8.36 22.65
C LEU A 3 -9.02 -9.63 21.99
N LEU A 4 -8.30 -10.74 22.09
CA LEU A 4 -8.67 -12.03 21.55
C LEU A 4 -8.71 -13.09 22.66
N PRO A 5 -9.65 -14.04 22.60
CA PRO A 5 -9.61 -15.22 23.47
C PRO A 5 -8.34 -16.05 23.18
N PRO A 6 -7.85 -16.83 24.16
CA PRO A 6 -6.57 -17.55 24.05
C PRO A 6 -6.51 -18.57 22.90
N ASP A 7 -7.67 -19.03 22.43
CA ASP A 7 -7.90 -20.05 21.41
C ASP A 7 -8.47 -19.48 20.10
N ALA A 8 -8.38 -18.15 19.89
CA ALA A 8 -8.74 -17.54 18.61
C ALA A 8 -7.82 -18.04 17.48
N GLU A 9 -8.42 -18.56 16.42
CA GLU A 9 -7.72 -18.95 15.20
C GLU A 9 -7.83 -17.85 14.14
N PRO A 10 -6.75 -17.50 13.44
CA PRO A 10 -6.80 -16.50 12.38
C PRO A 10 -7.54 -17.05 11.16
N PHE A 11 -8.39 -16.22 10.54
CA PHE A 11 -9.04 -16.59 9.27
C PHE A 11 -8.24 -16.13 8.05
N ALA A 12 -7.29 -15.21 8.24
CA ALA A 12 -6.35 -14.77 7.23
C ALA A 12 -4.98 -14.48 7.86
N ALA A 13 -3.93 -14.67 7.07
CA ALA A 13 -2.55 -14.48 7.49
C ALA A 13 -1.79 -13.74 6.38
N GLY A 14 -1.21 -12.59 6.74
CA GLY A 14 -0.22 -11.90 5.92
C GLY A 14 1.20 -12.39 6.24
N ARG A 15 2.19 -11.74 5.61
CA ARG A 15 3.61 -12.02 5.84
C ARG A 15 4.01 -11.86 7.32
N ASP A 16 3.55 -10.79 7.95
CA ASP A 16 3.98 -10.41 9.30
C ASP A 16 2.86 -10.41 10.34
N ALA A 17 1.60 -10.41 9.90
CA ALA A 17 0.44 -10.28 10.77
C ALA A 17 -0.59 -11.39 10.53
N ASP A 18 -1.28 -11.75 11.62
CA ASP A 18 -2.46 -12.61 11.63
C ASP A 18 -3.73 -11.75 11.76
N VAL A 19 -4.81 -12.17 11.11
CA VAL A 19 -6.10 -11.48 11.14
C VAL A 19 -7.18 -12.42 11.70
N TYR A 20 -7.85 -11.96 12.75
CA TYR A 20 -8.85 -12.69 13.51
C TYR A 20 -10.20 -12.01 13.39
N ALA A 21 -11.27 -12.79 13.26
CA ALA A 21 -12.62 -12.24 13.30
C ALA A 21 -12.95 -11.88 14.75
N LEU A 22 -13.41 -10.65 14.99
CA LEU A 22 -13.89 -10.25 16.31
C LEU A 22 -15.42 -10.33 16.37
N ASP A 23 -16.06 -9.81 15.33
CA ASP A 23 -17.51 -9.89 15.09
C ASP A 23 -17.77 -9.71 13.57
N ASP A 24 -19.03 -9.44 13.19
CA ASP A 24 -19.41 -9.27 11.78
C ASP A 24 -18.80 -8.01 11.15
N ASP A 25 -18.50 -6.98 11.94
CA ASP A 25 -18.09 -5.65 11.50
C ASP A 25 -16.60 -5.35 11.78
N TRP A 26 -15.95 -6.14 12.63
CA TRP A 26 -14.60 -5.86 13.12
C TRP A 26 -13.67 -7.08 13.08
N VAL A 27 -12.39 -6.81 12.79
CA VAL A 27 -11.30 -7.78 12.85
C VAL A 27 -10.19 -7.30 13.76
N VAL A 28 -9.41 -8.23 14.31
CA VAL A 28 -8.15 -7.92 14.99
C VAL A 28 -7.00 -8.27 14.05
N ARG A 29 -6.14 -7.31 13.76
CA ARG A 29 -4.83 -7.53 13.13
C ARG A 29 -3.78 -7.56 14.23
N ARG A 30 -2.97 -8.63 14.28
CA ARG A 30 -1.88 -8.82 15.25
C ARG A 30 -0.56 -9.05 14.55
N TYR A 31 0.46 -8.25 14.84
CA TYR A 31 1.81 -8.52 14.34
C TYR A 31 2.52 -9.59 15.16
N ARG A 32 3.12 -10.57 14.48
CA ARG A 32 3.79 -11.73 15.10
C ARG A 32 5.09 -11.37 15.81
N ASP A 33 5.75 -10.31 15.35
CA ASP A 33 6.98 -9.77 15.96
C ASP A 33 6.71 -8.97 17.26
N GLY A 34 5.44 -8.76 17.61
CA GLY A 34 5.04 -8.00 18.79
C GLY A 34 5.27 -6.50 18.66
N HIS A 35 5.52 -5.97 17.46
CA HIS A 35 5.77 -4.55 17.27
C HIS A 35 4.51 -3.73 17.61
N PRO A 36 4.62 -2.67 18.42
CA PRO A 36 3.47 -1.83 18.76
C PRO A 36 2.87 -1.16 17.52
N VAL A 37 1.55 -1.04 17.49
CA VAL A 37 0.80 -0.54 16.32
C VAL A 37 0.37 0.93 16.43
N ARG A 38 0.88 1.65 17.43
CA ARG A 38 0.44 3.01 17.75
C ARG A 38 0.67 3.97 16.58
N ASP A 39 1.87 3.99 16.02
CA ASP A 39 2.23 4.95 14.97
C ASP A 39 1.42 4.70 13.69
N GLU A 40 1.27 3.43 13.28
CA GLU A 40 0.38 3.02 12.18
C GLU A 40 -1.07 3.49 12.42
N ALA A 41 -1.62 3.21 13.60
CA ALA A 41 -2.99 3.62 13.95
C ALA A 41 -3.16 5.14 13.97
N ASP A 42 -2.15 5.90 14.39
CA ASP A 42 -2.19 7.36 14.43
C ASP A 42 -2.19 7.96 13.02
N PHE A 43 -1.42 7.41 12.07
CA PHE A 43 -1.51 7.79 10.65
C PHE A 43 -2.88 7.45 10.05
N MET A 44 -3.40 6.24 10.30
CA MET A 44 -4.73 5.84 9.81
C MET A 44 -5.83 6.77 10.33
N ARG A 45 -5.82 7.08 11.63
CA ARG A 45 -6.77 8.03 12.23
C ARG A 45 -6.61 9.44 11.66
N HIS A 46 -5.37 9.88 11.42
CA HIS A 46 -5.10 11.19 10.83
C HIS A 46 -5.72 11.29 9.43
N VAL A 47 -5.41 10.36 8.51
CA VAL A 47 -5.95 10.43 7.15
C VAL A 47 -7.48 10.25 7.11
N ALA A 48 -8.06 9.45 8.02
CA ALA A 48 -9.50 9.30 8.15
C ALA A 48 -10.22 10.62 8.47
N GLN A 49 -9.60 11.52 9.26
CA GLN A 49 -10.17 12.85 9.57
C GLN A 49 -10.34 13.73 8.32
N TYR A 50 -9.56 13.46 7.26
CA TYR A 50 -9.64 14.15 5.97
C TYR A 50 -10.49 13.39 4.95
N GLY A 51 -11.18 12.31 5.35
CA GLY A 51 -12.02 11.51 4.45
C GLY A 51 -11.21 10.66 3.46
N TYR A 52 -9.95 10.35 3.78
CA TYR A 52 -9.19 9.36 3.02
C TYR A 52 -9.78 7.95 3.26
N PRO A 53 -9.84 7.08 2.25
CA PRO A 53 -10.47 5.78 2.41
C PRO A 53 -9.49 4.81 3.08
N VAL A 54 -9.67 4.61 4.38
CA VAL A 54 -8.89 3.73 5.25
C VAL A 54 -9.88 2.99 6.18
N PRO A 55 -9.62 1.74 6.61
CA PRO A 55 -10.48 1.09 7.59
C PRO A 55 -10.53 1.90 8.89
N ALA A 56 -11.71 1.98 9.51
CA ALA A 56 -11.80 2.60 10.83
C ALA A 56 -10.93 1.84 11.86
N VAL A 57 -10.20 2.58 12.70
CA VAL A 57 -9.43 2.02 13.82
C VAL A 57 -10.22 2.19 15.11
N ARG A 58 -10.74 1.10 15.67
CA ARG A 58 -11.56 1.14 16.91
C ARG A 58 -10.70 1.19 18.15
N GLU A 59 -9.73 0.30 18.27
CA GLU A 59 -8.94 0.10 19.48
C GLU A 59 -7.55 -0.44 19.14
N ILE A 60 -6.56 -0.15 19.99
CA ILE A 60 -5.21 -0.71 19.92
C ILE A 60 -4.80 -1.25 21.29
N ASP A 61 -4.15 -2.41 21.35
CA ASP A 61 -3.53 -2.96 22.56
C ASP A 61 -2.20 -3.65 22.21
N GLY A 62 -1.08 -2.99 22.51
CA GLY A 62 0.25 -3.50 22.15
C GLY A 62 0.42 -3.70 20.65
N ALA A 63 0.53 -4.96 20.22
CA ALA A 63 0.69 -5.38 18.82
C ALA A 63 -0.64 -5.63 18.09
N ASP A 64 -1.78 -5.45 18.78
CA ASP A 64 -3.11 -5.71 18.25
C ASP A 64 -3.79 -4.40 17.85
N MET A 65 -4.41 -4.42 16.67
CA MET A 65 -5.25 -3.34 16.15
C MET A 65 -6.63 -3.90 15.79
N VAL A 66 -7.69 -3.30 16.34
CA VAL A 66 -9.08 -3.61 15.96
C VAL A 66 -9.49 -2.69 14.82
N LEU A 67 -9.74 -3.29 13.66
CA LEU A 67 -10.01 -2.61 12.40
C LEU A 67 -11.40 -2.96 11.87
N GLU A 68 -12.01 -2.01 11.16
CA GLU A 68 -13.20 -2.26 10.37
C GLU A 68 -12.96 -3.45 9.43
N ARG A 69 -13.91 -4.38 9.42
CA ARG A 69 -13.88 -5.53 8.54
C ARG A 69 -14.31 -5.12 7.14
N LEU A 70 -13.38 -5.24 6.20
CA LEU A 70 -13.65 -4.98 4.79
C LEU A 70 -14.08 -6.25 4.05
N THR A 71 -14.90 -6.07 3.02
CA THR A 71 -15.35 -7.14 2.12
C THR A 71 -15.07 -6.72 0.67
N GLY A 72 -14.77 -7.69 -0.18
CA GLY A 72 -14.40 -7.46 -1.58
C GLY A 72 -13.00 -7.99 -1.92
N PRO A 73 -12.69 -8.15 -3.22
CA PRO A 73 -11.35 -8.51 -3.67
C PRO A 73 -10.38 -7.35 -3.49
N THR A 74 -9.08 -7.60 -3.56
CA THR A 74 -8.12 -6.52 -3.77
C THR A 74 -8.23 -5.97 -5.20
N LEU A 75 -7.72 -4.76 -5.47
CA LEU A 75 -7.64 -4.25 -6.85
C LEU A 75 -6.75 -5.14 -7.73
N ALA A 76 -5.72 -5.75 -7.15
CA ALA A 76 -4.91 -6.76 -7.84
C ALA A 76 -5.75 -7.97 -8.27
N ASP A 77 -6.52 -8.55 -7.35
CA ASP A 77 -7.37 -9.72 -7.63
C ASP A 77 -8.43 -9.39 -8.68
N ALA A 78 -9.06 -8.21 -8.60
CA ALA A 78 -10.02 -7.75 -9.60
C ALA A 78 -9.38 -7.59 -10.98
N ALA A 79 -8.17 -7.01 -11.06
CA ALA A 79 -7.44 -6.88 -12.32
C ALA A 79 -7.02 -8.24 -12.90
N ILE A 80 -6.56 -9.17 -12.05
CA ILE A 80 -6.19 -10.54 -12.44
C ILE A 80 -7.42 -11.31 -12.96
N ALA A 81 -8.59 -11.10 -12.36
CA ALA A 81 -9.85 -11.68 -12.81
C ALA A 81 -10.39 -11.06 -14.11
N GLY A 82 -9.85 -9.90 -14.54
CA GLY A 82 -10.32 -9.15 -15.70
C GLY A 82 -11.52 -8.24 -15.41
N ASP A 83 -11.88 -8.06 -14.13
CA ASP A 83 -12.98 -7.20 -13.68
C ASP A 83 -12.55 -5.72 -13.56
N LEU A 84 -11.25 -5.44 -13.66
CA LEU A 84 -10.67 -4.10 -13.62
C LEU A 84 -9.63 -3.95 -14.75
N SER A 85 -9.80 -2.93 -15.60
CA SER A 85 -8.87 -2.70 -16.70
C SER A 85 -7.53 -2.12 -16.22
N PRO A 86 -6.42 -2.28 -16.97
CA PRO A 86 -5.15 -1.63 -16.65
C PRO A 86 -5.28 -0.11 -16.51
N THR A 87 -6.09 0.52 -17.36
CA THR A 87 -6.37 1.96 -17.33
C THR A 87 -7.05 2.35 -16.03
N ASP A 88 -8.15 1.68 -15.67
CA ASP A 88 -8.87 1.98 -14.42
C ASP A 88 -7.98 1.76 -13.19
N LEU A 89 -7.16 0.70 -13.21
CA LEU A 89 -6.22 0.41 -12.12
C LEU A 89 -5.21 1.56 -11.92
N GLY A 90 -4.62 2.05 -13.00
CA GLY A 90 -3.66 3.15 -12.98
C GLY A 90 -4.30 4.48 -12.55
N GLU A 91 -5.48 4.81 -13.08
CA GLU A 91 -6.23 6.03 -12.73
C GLU A 91 -6.66 6.02 -11.26
N LEU A 92 -7.16 4.88 -10.75
CA LEU A 92 -7.54 4.73 -9.35
C LEU A 92 -6.35 4.91 -8.41
N HIS A 93 -5.19 4.32 -8.71
CA HIS A 93 -3.99 4.50 -7.89
C HIS A 93 -3.49 5.95 -7.89
N ALA A 94 -3.51 6.60 -9.05
CA ALA A 94 -3.11 8.00 -9.15
C ALA A 94 -4.06 8.90 -8.35
N GLU A 95 -5.37 8.64 -8.39
CA GLU A 95 -6.36 9.36 -7.57
C GLU A 95 -6.16 9.14 -6.07
N LEU A 96 -5.87 7.91 -5.63
CA LEU A 96 -5.55 7.63 -4.23
C LEU A 96 -4.33 8.43 -3.77
N HIS A 97 -3.25 8.46 -4.55
CA HIS A 97 -2.09 9.31 -4.20
C HIS A 97 -2.41 10.80 -4.22
N ARG A 98 -3.12 11.32 -5.22
CA ARG A 98 -3.52 12.75 -5.22
C ARG A 98 -4.31 13.12 -3.97
N ARG A 99 -5.24 12.26 -3.54
CA ARG A 99 -6.02 12.47 -2.31
C ARG A 99 -5.15 12.37 -1.05
N LEU A 100 -4.23 11.40 -0.99
CA LEU A 100 -3.33 11.23 0.15
C LEU A 100 -2.39 12.41 0.28
N HIS A 101 -1.81 12.85 -0.84
CA HIS A 101 -0.81 13.91 -0.91
C HIS A 101 -1.38 15.31 -0.68
N ALA A 102 -2.70 15.45 -0.69
CA ALA A 102 -3.41 16.65 -0.26
C ALA A 102 -3.54 16.77 1.26
N ILE A 103 -3.23 15.71 2.02
CA ILE A 103 -3.34 15.67 3.48
C ILE A 103 -2.02 16.12 4.09
N PRO A 104 -2.01 17.17 4.94
CA PRO A 104 -0.78 17.61 5.58
C PRO A 104 -0.22 16.51 6.49
N ALA A 105 1.10 16.40 6.60
CA ALA A 105 1.71 15.50 7.57
C ALA A 105 1.21 15.80 9.01
N PRO A 106 1.09 14.80 9.90
CA PRO A 106 0.62 15.01 11.29
C PRO A 106 1.42 16.06 12.07
N SER A 107 2.72 16.20 11.76
CA SER A 107 3.59 17.21 12.36
C SER A 107 3.32 18.64 11.87
N GLY A 108 2.59 18.81 10.77
CA GLY A 108 2.39 20.09 10.08
C GLY A 108 3.65 20.65 9.43
N ALA A 109 4.73 19.85 9.31
CA ALA A 109 5.98 20.28 8.73
C ALA A 109 5.79 20.72 7.26
N PRO A 110 6.22 21.93 6.87
CA PRO A 110 6.08 22.40 5.49
C PRO A 110 6.75 21.47 4.49
N GLY A 111 6.07 21.18 3.39
CA GLY A 111 6.59 20.33 2.32
C GLY A 111 6.51 18.83 2.58
N LEU A 112 5.97 18.38 3.72
CA LEU A 112 5.71 16.97 4.01
C LEU A 112 4.21 16.65 3.95
N THR A 113 3.91 15.51 3.34
CA THR A 113 2.59 14.88 3.33
C THR A 113 2.63 13.58 4.14
N VAL A 114 1.47 12.96 4.34
CA VAL A 114 1.41 11.52 4.60
C VAL A 114 1.87 10.76 3.36
N VAL A 115 2.79 9.83 3.56
CA VAL A 115 3.30 8.85 2.58
C VAL A 115 2.81 7.48 3.03
N HIS A 116 2.33 6.65 2.10
CA HIS A 116 1.97 5.26 2.42
C HIS A 116 3.19 4.34 2.43
N GLY A 117 4.12 4.52 1.49
CA GLY A 117 5.38 3.79 1.42
C GLY A 117 5.29 2.38 0.83
N ASP A 118 4.08 1.90 0.51
CA ASP A 118 3.83 0.56 -0.05
C ASP A 118 2.44 0.47 -0.73
N LEU A 119 1.98 1.58 -1.33
CA LEU A 119 0.67 1.60 -1.97
C LEU A 119 0.75 0.87 -3.32
N HIS A 120 0.31 -0.37 -3.34
CA HIS A 120 0.23 -1.20 -4.53
C HIS A 120 -1.13 -1.92 -4.62
N PRO A 121 -1.52 -2.51 -5.76
CA PRO A 121 -2.87 -3.03 -5.97
C PRO A 121 -3.38 -4.08 -4.96
N PHE A 122 -2.50 -4.84 -4.31
CA PHE A 122 -2.89 -5.75 -3.22
C PHE A 122 -3.24 -5.04 -1.90
N ASN A 123 -2.79 -3.80 -1.71
CA ASN A 123 -3.04 -2.98 -0.51
C ASN A 123 -4.26 -2.05 -0.69
N VAL A 124 -5.13 -2.36 -1.65
CA VAL A 124 -6.38 -1.64 -1.87
C VAL A 124 -7.51 -2.66 -2.04
N ILE A 125 -8.51 -2.61 -1.17
CA ILE A 125 -9.70 -3.47 -1.25
C ILE A 125 -10.78 -2.74 -2.06
N ALA A 126 -11.32 -3.42 -3.07
CA ALA A 126 -12.48 -2.99 -3.85
C ALA A 126 -13.76 -3.22 -3.05
N ALA A 127 -13.97 -2.41 -2.00
CA ALA A 127 -15.13 -2.55 -1.14
C ALA A 127 -16.42 -2.03 -1.84
N PRO A 128 -17.61 -2.48 -1.43
CA PRO A 128 -18.88 -1.98 -1.99
C PRO A 128 -19.06 -0.46 -1.88
N SER A 129 -18.41 0.18 -0.89
CA SER A 129 -18.39 1.63 -0.68
C SER A 129 -17.34 2.38 -1.51
N GLY A 130 -16.48 1.67 -2.25
CA GLY A 130 -15.35 2.21 -2.99
C GLY A 130 -14.00 1.60 -2.57
N PRO A 131 -12.89 2.01 -3.21
CA PRO A 131 -11.56 1.51 -2.87
C PRO A 131 -11.17 1.95 -1.46
N VAL A 132 -10.68 1.02 -0.63
CA VAL A 132 -10.19 1.27 0.72
C VAL A 132 -8.74 0.81 0.84
N VAL A 133 -7.86 1.71 1.28
CA VAL A 133 -6.41 1.47 1.40
C VAL A 133 -6.09 0.82 2.73
N ILE A 134 -5.38 -0.30 2.68
CA ILE A 134 -4.97 -1.10 3.83
C ILE A 134 -3.45 -1.14 3.94
N ASP A 135 -2.96 -1.73 5.03
CA ASP A 135 -1.54 -1.95 5.29
C ASP A 135 -0.68 -0.69 5.40
N TRP A 136 -0.97 0.11 6.42
CA TRP A 136 -0.34 1.40 6.70
C TRP A 136 0.97 1.28 7.47
N ARG A 137 1.58 0.08 7.52
CA ARG A 137 2.76 -0.20 8.35
C ARG A 137 3.96 0.68 8.02
N ASN A 138 4.10 1.03 6.74
CA ASN A 138 5.19 1.84 6.21
C ASN A 138 4.86 3.34 6.18
N ALA A 139 3.71 3.73 6.74
CA ALA A 139 3.26 5.11 6.68
C ALA A 139 4.16 6.04 7.47
N GLU A 140 4.52 7.16 6.85
CA GLU A 140 5.37 8.18 7.46
C GLU A 140 5.02 9.58 6.96
N ALA A 141 5.65 10.59 7.55
CA ALA A 141 5.65 11.93 7.00
C ALA A 141 6.82 12.06 6.00
N GLY A 142 6.51 12.37 4.74
CA GLY A 142 7.53 12.38 3.69
C GLY A 142 7.15 13.20 2.46
N PRO A 143 8.06 13.29 1.48
CA PRO A 143 7.79 13.95 0.20
C PRO A 143 6.87 13.08 -0.67
N ALA A 144 5.90 13.72 -1.33
CA ALA A 144 4.92 13.03 -2.18
C ALA A 144 5.58 12.29 -3.36
N GLU A 145 6.67 12.86 -3.90
CA GLU A 145 7.42 12.31 -5.02
C GLU A 145 8.05 10.96 -4.67
N PHE A 146 8.44 10.75 -3.40
CA PHE A 146 8.93 9.46 -2.94
C PHE A 146 7.84 8.40 -2.94
N ASP A 147 6.63 8.74 -2.50
CA ASP A 147 5.50 7.81 -2.45
C ASP A 147 5.09 7.37 -3.86
N VAL A 148 5.02 8.31 -4.82
CA VAL A 148 4.78 7.96 -6.23
C VAL A 148 5.89 7.08 -6.78
N ALA A 149 7.16 7.41 -6.47
CA ALA A 149 8.30 6.65 -6.94
C ALA A 149 8.33 5.22 -6.38
N ILE A 150 8.07 5.01 -5.09
CA ILE A 150 8.11 3.67 -4.48
C ILE A 150 7.01 2.77 -5.07
N THR A 151 5.80 3.29 -5.27
CA THR A 151 4.72 2.58 -5.98
C THR A 151 5.14 2.24 -7.41
N ALA A 152 5.74 3.18 -8.14
CA ALA A 152 6.22 2.92 -9.49
C ALA A 152 7.29 1.82 -9.54
N VAL A 153 8.23 1.78 -8.59
CA VAL A 153 9.25 0.73 -8.49
C VAL A 153 8.64 -0.63 -8.12
N ILE A 154 7.58 -0.66 -7.31
CA ILE A 154 6.85 -1.91 -6.98
C ILE A 154 6.12 -2.43 -8.22
N LEU A 155 5.41 -1.58 -8.98
CA LEU A 155 4.74 -1.98 -10.21
C LEU A 155 5.74 -2.41 -11.29
N ALA A 156 6.84 -1.66 -11.45
CA ALA A 156 7.90 -2.00 -12.40
C ALA A 156 8.56 -3.35 -12.11
N GLN A 157 8.64 -3.76 -10.83
CA GLN A 157 9.08 -5.13 -10.47
C GLN A 157 8.20 -6.18 -11.12
N VAL A 158 6.88 -6.08 -10.96
CA VAL A 158 5.95 -7.06 -11.52
C VAL A 158 5.93 -7.01 -13.05
N ALA A 159 6.07 -5.81 -13.64
CA ALA A 159 6.14 -5.65 -15.08
C ALA A 159 7.37 -6.32 -15.72
N LEU A 160 8.50 -6.40 -15.00
CA LEU A 160 9.79 -6.85 -15.53
C LEU A 160 10.21 -8.26 -15.09
N ASP A 161 9.67 -8.76 -13.99
CA ASP A 161 10.06 -10.05 -13.43
C ASP A 161 9.47 -11.22 -14.24
N PRO A 162 10.30 -12.14 -14.78
CA PRO A 162 9.83 -13.30 -15.52
C PRO A 162 8.86 -14.21 -14.74
N GLN A 163 8.90 -14.19 -13.40
CA GLN A 163 7.95 -14.94 -12.58
C GLN A 163 6.50 -14.48 -12.78
N TRP A 164 6.31 -13.23 -13.18
CA TRP A 164 5.01 -12.59 -13.39
C TRP A 164 4.75 -12.27 -14.87
N ALA A 165 5.36 -13.04 -15.79
CA ALA A 165 5.28 -12.78 -17.22
C ALA A 165 3.84 -12.69 -17.76
N ASN A 166 2.90 -13.41 -17.15
CA ASN A 166 1.47 -13.36 -17.50
C ASN A 166 0.78 -12.04 -17.10
N LEU A 167 1.33 -11.30 -16.14
CA LEU A 167 0.83 -10.00 -15.68
C LEU A 167 1.61 -8.82 -16.25
N SER A 168 2.76 -9.07 -16.88
CA SER A 168 3.71 -8.04 -17.34
C SER A 168 3.05 -6.93 -18.16
N GLN A 169 2.26 -7.29 -19.18
CA GLN A 169 1.59 -6.29 -20.04
C GLN A 169 0.56 -5.47 -19.26
N LEU A 170 -0.29 -6.12 -18.46
CA LEU A 170 -1.31 -5.47 -17.64
C LEU A 170 -0.67 -4.44 -16.70
N VAL A 171 0.38 -4.85 -15.98
CA VAL A 171 1.04 -3.96 -15.01
C VAL A 171 1.84 -2.87 -15.70
N HIS A 172 2.46 -3.14 -16.84
CA HIS A 172 3.15 -2.11 -17.62
C HIS A 172 2.18 -1.03 -18.10
N GLU A 173 1.01 -1.40 -18.64
CA GLU A 173 -0.03 -0.47 -19.05
C GLU A 173 -0.58 0.34 -17.86
N ALA A 174 -0.87 -0.32 -16.73
CA ALA A 174 -1.32 0.35 -15.52
C ALA A 174 -0.28 1.31 -14.94
N LEU A 175 1.01 0.94 -14.95
CA LEU A 175 2.13 1.79 -14.54
C LEU A 175 2.23 3.05 -15.42
N ALA A 176 2.11 2.90 -16.74
CA ALA A 176 2.15 4.03 -17.66
C ALA A 176 0.99 5.01 -17.40
N VAL A 177 -0.22 4.49 -17.21
CA VAL A 177 -1.40 5.32 -16.89
C VAL A 177 -1.25 5.97 -15.52
N TYR A 178 -0.76 5.24 -14.52
CA TYR A 178 -0.51 5.76 -13.18
C TYR A 178 0.46 6.94 -13.20
N LEU A 179 1.61 6.80 -13.87
CA LEU A 179 2.62 7.85 -13.97
C LEU A 179 2.10 9.07 -14.74
N ALA A 180 1.39 8.86 -15.85
CA ALA A 180 0.78 9.94 -16.63
C ALA A 180 -0.26 10.76 -15.85
N ASN A 181 -0.82 10.20 -14.77
CA ASN A 181 -1.83 10.85 -13.93
C ASN A 181 -1.30 11.24 -12.53
N SER A 182 -0.02 11.04 -12.25
CA SER A 182 0.61 11.38 -10.97
C SER A 182 1.52 12.61 -11.10
N ILE A 183 2.02 13.10 -9.97
CA ILE A 183 3.13 14.06 -9.97
C ILE A 183 4.42 13.38 -10.47
N ASP A 184 5.39 14.18 -10.93
CA ASP A 184 6.69 13.67 -11.39
C ASP A 184 7.42 12.92 -10.25
N PRO A 185 7.67 11.60 -10.38
CA PRO A 185 8.36 10.82 -9.36
C PRO A 185 9.88 11.01 -9.38
N THR A 186 10.45 11.68 -10.40
CA THR A 186 11.89 11.77 -10.62
C THR A 186 12.67 12.27 -9.39
N PRO A 187 12.20 13.28 -8.63
CA PRO A 187 12.88 13.72 -7.41
C PRO A 187 12.94 12.66 -6.31
N GLY A 188 11.94 11.76 -6.23
CA GLY A 188 11.86 10.69 -5.24
C GLY A 188 12.51 9.37 -5.66
N LEU A 189 12.80 9.20 -6.95
CA LEU A 189 13.19 7.90 -7.52
C LEU A 189 14.47 7.31 -6.92
N ALA A 190 15.49 8.14 -6.67
CA ALA A 190 16.73 7.65 -6.06
C ALA A 190 16.52 7.10 -4.64
N ALA A 191 15.70 7.78 -3.83
CA ALA A 191 15.35 7.34 -2.49
C ALA A 191 14.49 6.07 -2.50
N ALA A 192 13.53 5.98 -3.43
CA ALA A 192 12.71 4.78 -3.60
C ALA A 192 13.53 3.54 -3.99
N LEU A 193 14.49 3.69 -4.91
CA LEU A 193 15.40 2.62 -5.31
C LEU A 193 16.31 2.19 -4.16
N ASP A 194 16.85 3.14 -3.38
CA ASP A 194 17.67 2.85 -2.21
C ASP A 194 16.87 2.08 -1.14
N ALA A 195 15.64 2.52 -0.83
CA ALA A 195 14.72 1.83 0.07
C ALA A 195 14.47 0.37 -0.39
N ARG A 196 14.23 0.16 -1.68
CA ARG A 196 14.01 -1.18 -2.26
C ARG A 196 15.28 -2.03 -2.21
N SER A 197 16.46 -1.44 -2.44
CA SER A 197 17.74 -2.15 -2.34
C SER A 197 18.03 -2.65 -0.91
N ASN A 198 17.63 -1.88 0.09
CA ASN A 198 17.79 -2.17 1.51
C ASN A 198 16.69 -3.08 2.07
N ASN A 199 15.62 -3.32 1.32
CA ASN A 199 14.54 -4.19 1.76
C ASN A 199 15.03 -5.65 1.90
N ILE A 200 14.97 -6.18 3.12
CA ILE A 200 15.46 -7.52 3.46
C ILE A 200 14.53 -8.65 2.97
N THR A 201 13.28 -8.33 2.62
CA THR A 201 12.31 -9.32 2.14
C THR A 201 12.46 -9.61 0.66
N LEU A 202 13.19 -8.77 -0.09
CA LEU A 202 13.46 -9.00 -1.51
C LEU A 202 14.64 -9.93 -1.70
N SER A 203 14.47 -10.88 -2.60
CA SER A 203 15.52 -11.77 -3.09
C SER A 203 16.59 -11.01 -3.88
N ALA A 204 17.75 -11.64 -4.05
CA ALA A 204 18.82 -11.10 -4.88
C ALA A 204 18.38 -10.93 -6.36
N ALA A 205 17.48 -11.79 -6.85
CA ALA A 205 16.96 -11.71 -8.20
C ALA A 205 16.03 -10.49 -8.38
N GLU A 206 15.15 -10.22 -7.42
CA GLU A 206 14.30 -9.02 -7.43
C GLU A 206 15.16 -7.75 -7.38
N LYS A 207 16.15 -7.70 -6.48
CA LYS A 207 17.07 -6.55 -6.38
C LYS A 207 17.90 -6.32 -7.64
N ALA A 208 18.22 -7.38 -8.39
CA ALA A 208 18.96 -7.26 -9.64
C ALA A 208 18.17 -6.53 -10.75
N LEU A 209 16.84 -6.39 -10.60
CA LEU A 209 15.99 -5.69 -11.56
C LEU A 209 15.92 -4.17 -11.32
N LEU A 210 16.43 -3.65 -10.19
CA LEU A 210 16.34 -2.22 -9.84
C LEU A 210 16.85 -1.28 -10.96
N PRO A 211 17.99 -1.53 -11.64
CA PRO A 211 18.42 -0.67 -12.76
C PRO A 211 17.45 -0.69 -13.96
N ALA A 212 16.82 -1.83 -14.24
CA ALA A 212 15.83 -1.95 -15.32
C ALA A 212 14.51 -1.28 -14.94
N GLN A 213 14.11 -1.35 -13.67
CA GLN A 213 12.96 -0.63 -13.12
C GLN A 213 13.14 0.87 -13.24
N GLU A 214 14.32 1.38 -12.87
CA GLU A 214 14.66 2.80 -13.05
C GLU A 214 14.55 3.22 -14.51
N ALA A 215 15.14 2.46 -15.43
CA ALA A 215 15.10 2.76 -16.85
C ALA A 215 13.68 2.78 -17.42
N LEU A 216 12.84 1.83 -17.00
CA LEU A 216 11.42 1.78 -17.39
C LEU A 216 10.66 3.01 -16.89
N ILE A 217 10.79 3.35 -15.61
CA ILE A 217 10.10 4.49 -15.02
C ILE A 217 10.50 5.79 -15.72
N ARG A 218 11.81 5.99 -15.95
CA ARG A 218 12.31 7.17 -16.67
C ARG A 218 11.85 7.26 -18.12
N ALA A 219 11.50 6.15 -18.76
CA ALA A 219 10.97 6.16 -20.11
C ALA A 219 9.46 6.47 -20.19
N LEU A 220 8.75 6.36 -19.06
CA LEU A 220 7.31 6.58 -18.95
C LEU A 220 6.94 7.97 -18.39
N VAL A 221 7.92 8.73 -17.90
CA VAL A 221 7.78 10.10 -17.36
C VAL A 221 8.17 11.15 -18.39
#